data_AF-A0A165MQF9-F1
#
_entry.id   AF-A0A165MQF9-F1
#
_cell.length_a   1.000
_cell.length_b   1.000
_cell.length_c   1.000
_cell.angle_alpha   90.00
_cell.angle_beta   90.00
_cell.angle_gamma   90.00
#
_symmetry.space_group_name_H-M   'P 1'
#
loop_
_entity.id
_entity.type
_entity.pdbx_description
1 polymer ?
#
loop_
_entity_poly.entity_id
_entity_poly.type
_entity_poly.pdbx_seq_one_letter_code
_entity_poly.pdbx_strand_id
1 'polypeptide(L)'
;MAISHFRRHKEPPPLLRITRRQMRLDGIQPPYRVMSEEERALWASPYYTPWGGTDSCHLAASPTRLWTVSRLSEGLTRRHDRQKRSHDSAIPHPGLEAQITHLLRVRALQEFRMLVRCLKHRPRTAIEAPLLRRLTRAEWKELKATGVIPQEDAIAIIVVPPLNRDPATEARPEPSMASLPLEGVTMTRKDTRPLPPVSTLMPTGSDWFEEDPLSLILPQSKVPLYNGLALFPSPEQRASCHKLLTELLHLERRARLKERIRVTERQSQSEAASEELQPAPNATKRARGDEKGSHAFLLRSNAKTLLRADTVPLAIALWRIRLWEGEGWDLAGSPEYVGPWAAH
;
A
#
# COMPACT_ATOMS: atom_id res chain seq x y z
N MET A 1 47.90 -19.29 -40.81
CA MET A 1 46.92 -18.59 -39.94
C MET A 1 46.13 -19.65 -39.19
N ALA A 2 46.34 -19.78 -37.88
CA ALA A 2 45.69 -20.79 -37.05
C ALA A 2 44.52 -20.16 -36.29
N ILE A 3 43.31 -20.69 -36.46
CA ILE A 3 42.10 -20.24 -35.77
C ILE A 3 41.86 -21.17 -34.59
N SER A 4 41.98 -20.63 -33.37
CA SER A 4 41.74 -21.35 -32.12
C SER A 4 40.24 -21.55 -31.87
N HIS A 5 39.80 -22.80 -31.78
CA HIS A 5 38.46 -23.18 -31.34
C HIS A 5 38.30 -22.97 -29.83
N PHE A 6 37.57 -21.93 -29.41
CA PHE A 6 37.11 -21.79 -28.03
C PHE A 6 35.88 -22.66 -27.78
N ARG A 7 36.09 -23.78 -27.07
CA ARG A 7 35.03 -24.66 -26.56
C ARG A 7 34.41 -24.02 -25.31
N ARG A 8 33.16 -23.57 -25.40
CA ARG A 8 32.44 -22.97 -24.25
C ARG A 8 32.04 -24.08 -23.26
N HIS A 9 32.81 -24.24 -22.17
CA HIS A 9 32.52 -25.12 -21.03
C HIS A 9 31.46 -24.54 -20.09
N LYS A 10 30.22 -24.35 -20.56
CA LYS A 10 29.10 -24.02 -19.68
C LYS A 10 27.90 -24.91 -20.01
N GLU A 11 28.05 -26.20 -19.71
CA GLU A 11 26.87 -27.05 -19.55
C GLU A 11 26.21 -26.72 -18.21
N PRO A 12 24.89 -26.48 -18.17
CA PRO A 12 24.17 -26.30 -16.92
C PRO A 12 24.25 -27.59 -16.09
N PRO A 13 24.35 -27.49 -14.74
CA PRO A 13 24.39 -28.67 -13.89
C PRO A 13 23.13 -29.54 -14.10
N PRO A 14 23.24 -30.87 -14.00
CA PRO A 14 22.13 -31.78 -14.25
C PRO A 14 20.96 -31.49 -13.32
N LEU A 15 19.76 -31.44 -13.89
CA LEU A 15 18.52 -31.22 -13.14
C LEU A 15 18.21 -32.46 -12.29
N LEU A 16 18.47 -32.37 -10.98
CA LEU A 16 18.06 -33.39 -10.01
C LEU A 16 16.53 -33.43 -9.94
N ARG A 17 15.94 -34.45 -10.57
CA ARG A 17 14.48 -34.68 -10.60
C ARG A 17 14.05 -35.33 -9.28
N ILE A 18 13.97 -34.55 -8.21
CA ILE A 18 13.49 -35.03 -6.91
C ILE A 18 11.99 -35.32 -7.02
N THR A 19 11.62 -36.60 -7.03
CA THR A 19 10.23 -37.04 -7.00
C THR A 19 9.63 -36.69 -5.65
N ARG A 20 8.74 -35.69 -5.64
CA ARG A 20 8.06 -35.13 -4.45
C ARG A 20 7.17 -36.13 -3.68
N ARG A 21 7.19 -37.42 -4.05
CA ARG A 21 6.26 -38.45 -3.59
C ARG A 21 6.75 -39.24 -2.36
N GLN A 22 8.02 -39.11 -1.96
CA GLN A 22 8.56 -39.84 -0.80
C GLN A 22 8.54 -39.08 0.53
N MET A 23 8.29 -37.76 0.55
CA MET A 23 8.42 -36.96 1.78
C MET A 23 7.18 -36.92 2.70
N ARG A 24 6.14 -37.71 2.44
CA ARG A 24 4.88 -37.61 3.21
C ARG A 24 4.53 -38.81 4.09
N LEU A 25 5.36 -39.85 4.14
CA LEU A 25 4.98 -41.09 4.83
C LEU A 25 5.42 -41.19 6.29
N ASP A 26 6.43 -40.44 6.76
CA ASP A 26 7.01 -40.77 8.07
C ASP A 26 6.79 -39.74 9.19
N GLY A 27 6.12 -38.61 8.96
CA GLY A 27 5.92 -37.60 10.03
C GLY A 27 7.20 -37.01 10.62
N ILE A 28 8.37 -37.35 10.08
CA ILE A 28 9.67 -36.82 10.45
C ILE A 28 9.76 -35.41 9.88
N GLN A 29 9.76 -34.41 10.77
CA GLN A 29 10.22 -33.07 10.39
C GLN A 29 11.61 -33.22 9.77
N PRO A 30 11.84 -32.73 8.53
CA PRO A 30 13.18 -32.77 7.97
C PRO A 30 14.10 -32.03 8.94
N PRO A 31 15.24 -32.62 9.33
CA PRO A 31 16.18 -31.95 10.23
C PRO A 31 16.54 -30.60 9.62
N TYR A 32 16.62 -29.57 10.47
CA TYR A 32 17.05 -28.24 10.07
C TYR A 32 18.31 -28.38 9.21
N ARG A 33 18.23 -27.95 7.94
CA ARG A 33 19.36 -28.01 7.03
C ARG A 33 20.43 -27.06 7.57
N VAL A 34 21.47 -27.62 8.19
CA VAL A 34 22.66 -26.87 8.57
C VAL A 34 23.40 -26.50 7.28
N MET A 35 23.60 -25.21 7.04
CA MET A 35 24.38 -24.74 5.89
C MET A 35 25.81 -25.28 5.97
N SER A 36 26.31 -25.80 4.85
CA SER A 36 27.73 -26.17 4.73
C SER A 36 28.62 -24.94 4.90
N GLU A 37 29.89 -25.15 5.24
CA GLU A 37 30.85 -24.05 5.39
C GLU A 37 31.03 -23.27 4.08
N GLU A 38 30.99 -23.97 2.94
CA GLU A 38 31.04 -23.36 1.61
C GLU A 38 29.84 -22.45 1.35
N GLU A 39 28.63 -22.88 1.74
CA GLU A 39 27.45 -22.02 1.65
C GLU A 39 27.57 -20.83 2.59
N ARG A 40 28.01 -21.02 3.85
CA ARG A 40 28.22 -19.90 4.79
C ARG A 40 29.23 -18.87 4.25
N ALA A 41 30.32 -19.32 3.61
CA ALA A 41 31.29 -18.43 2.99
C ALA A 41 30.72 -17.66 1.79
N LEU A 42 29.89 -18.30 0.96
CA LEU A 42 29.21 -17.65 -0.17
C LEU A 42 28.24 -16.56 0.30
N TRP A 43 27.51 -16.80 1.39
CA TRP A 43 26.56 -15.83 1.96
C TRP A 43 27.25 -14.72 2.77
N ALA A 44 28.47 -14.94 3.27
CA ALA A 44 29.29 -13.93 3.94
C ALA A 44 30.08 -13.04 2.95
N SER A 45 30.04 -13.34 1.65
CA SER A 45 30.78 -12.59 0.63
C SER A 45 30.22 -11.17 0.45
N PRO A 46 31.06 -10.11 0.55
CA PRO A 46 30.63 -8.71 0.43
C PRO A 46 30.02 -8.37 -0.95
N TYR A 47 30.21 -9.23 -1.95
CA TYR A 47 29.67 -9.06 -3.29
C TYR A 47 28.16 -9.32 -3.37
N TYR A 48 27.55 -9.95 -2.36
CA TYR A 48 26.11 -10.27 -2.33
C TYR A 48 25.30 -9.45 -1.32
N THR A 49 25.92 -8.54 -0.56
CA THR A 49 25.20 -7.57 0.27
C THR A 49 24.78 -6.37 -0.57
N PRO A 50 23.47 -6.13 -0.80
CA PRO A 50 23.01 -4.96 -1.50
C PRO A 50 23.02 -3.75 -0.55
N TRP A 51 23.88 -2.77 -0.87
CA TRP A 51 23.89 -1.38 -0.41
C TRP A 51 24.31 -1.09 1.05
N GLY A 52 25.37 -0.30 1.19
CA GLY A 52 25.80 0.28 2.46
C GLY A 52 27.10 1.08 2.35
N GLY A 53 27.13 2.10 1.49
CA GLY A 53 28.22 3.07 1.46
C GLY A 53 28.26 3.87 2.76
N THR A 54 29.38 3.81 3.46
CA THR A 54 29.66 4.63 4.65
C THR A 54 30.68 5.68 4.26
N ASP A 55 30.19 6.88 3.90
CA ASP A 55 31.04 8.05 3.76
C ASP A 55 31.05 8.83 5.09
N SER A 56 32.20 8.76 5.74
CA SER A 56 32.62 9.58 6.87
C SER A 56 33.18 10.89 6.35
N CYS A 57 32.63 12.06 6.75
CA CYS A 57 33.25 13.37 6.55
C CYS A 57 32.83 14.40 7.61
N HIS A 58 33.80 14.72 8.48
CA HIS A 58 34.15 15.98 9.14
C HIS A 58 33.08 17.07 9.41
N LEU A 59 32.85 17.31 10.71
CA LEU A 59 32.26 18.51 11.29
C LEU A 59 33.29 19.65 11.39
N ALA A 60 32.99 20.81 10.79
CA ALA A 60 33.63 22.09 11.10
C ALA A 60 32.55 23.09 11.53
N ALA A 61 32.72 23.66 12.71
CA ALA A 61 31.82 24.64 13.31
C ALA A 61 32.15 26.07 12.84
N SER A 62 31.13 26.91 12.65
CA SER A 62 31.24 28.36 12.52
C SER A 62 29.90 29.07 12.74
N PRO A 63 29.90 30.39 13.05
CA PRO A 63 29.13 30.92 14.17
C PRO A 63 27.84 31.68 13.80
N THR A 64 27.00 31.80 14.83
CA THR A 64 25.69 32.44 14.93
C THR A 64 25.68 33.92 14.52
N ARG A 65 24.78 34.31 13.60
CA ARG A 65 24.39 35.70 13.36
C ARG A 65 22.92 35.90 13.73
N LEU A 66 22.70 36.85 14.64
CA LEU A 66 21.39 37.36 15.03
C LEU A 66 20.84 38.27 13.92
N TRP A 67 19.57 38.05 13.52
CA TRP A 67 18.80 39.01 12.74
C TRP A 67 17.48 39.32 13.44
N THR A 68 17.22 40.62 13.58
CA THR A 68 16.03 41.27 14.12
C THR A 68 14.83 41.13 13.17
N VAL A 69 13.66 40.84 13.75
CA VAL A 69 12.37 40.71 13.06
C VAL A 69 11.65 42.06 13.03
N SER A 70 11.15 42.46 11.85
CA SER A 70 10.08 43.45 11.73
C SER A 70 9.23 43.21 10.47
N ARG A 71 7.90 43.22 10.72
CA ARG A 71 6.75 43.53 9.84
C ARG A 71 6.04 42.45 8.99
N LEU A 72 4.79 42.24 9.43
CA LEU A 72 3.48 42.44 8.75
C LEU A 72 3.08 41.57 7.55
N SER A 73 2.16 40.64 7.86
CA SER A 73 0.89 40.30 7.19
C SER A 73 0.73 40.57 5.69
N GLU A 74 0.84 39.51 4.88
CA GLU A 74 0.18 39.36 3.59
C GLU A 74 -0.24 37.88 3.38
N GLY A 75 -1.39 37.71 2.73
CA GLY A 75 -2.25 36.52 2.79
C GLY A 75 -1.83 35.30 1.97
N LEU A 76 -2.56 34.21 2.24
CA LEU A 76 -2.42 32.84 1.77
C LEU A 76 -2.16 32.67 0.25
N THR A 77 -0.89 32.57 -0.14
CA THR A 77 -0.37 31.61 -1.14
C THR A 77 1.14 31.40 -0.95
N ARG A 78 1.60 31.13 0.28
CA ARG A 78 2.96 30.64 0.48
C ARG A 78 3.04 29.18 0.01
N ARG A 79 3.23 29.00 -1.30
CA ARG A 79 3.95 27.82 -1.79
C ARG A 79 5.31 27.89 -1.12
N HIS A 80 5.53 27.02 -0.13
CA HIS A 80 6.81 26.90 0.55
C HIS A 80 7.92 26.81 -0.50
N ASP A 81 8.84 27.77 -0.47
CA ASP A 81 10.10 27.71 -1.20
C ASP A 81 10.89 26.50 -0.67
N ARG A 82 10.65 25.37 -1.32
CA ARG A 82 11.39 24.13 -1.12
C ARG A 82 12.79 24.37 -1.66
N GLN A 83 13.76 24.70 -0.79
CA GLN A 83 15.18 24.59 -1.11
C GLN A 83 15.52 23.10 -1.28
N LYS A 84 15.17 22.57 -2.45
CA LYS A 84 15.70 21.31 -2.97
C LYS A 84 17.20 21.52 -3.07
N ARG A 85 18.00 20.56 -2.57
CA ARG A 85 19.45 20.42 -2.81
C ARG A 85 19.73 20.21 -4.30
N SER A 86 19.31 21.17 -5.10
CA SER A 86 19.64 21.33 -6.49
C SER A 86 21.01 21.95 -6.46
N HIS A 87 21.94 21.43 -7.24
CA HIS A 87 23.13 22.20 -7.56
C HIS A 87 22.67 23.57 -8.09
N ASP A 88 23.27 24.67 -7.68
CA ASP A 88 22.82 26.04 -8.04
C ASP A 88 22.67 26.26 -9.56
N SER A 89 23.26 25.40 -10.38
CA SER A 89 23.21 25.42 -11.84
C SER A 89 22.17 24.47 -12.47
N ALA A 90 21.53 23.58 -11.71
CA ALA A 90 20.58 22.62 -12.25
C ALA A 90 19.19 23.25 -12.38
N ILE A 91 18.83 23.72 -13.57
CA ILE A 91 17.46 24.16 -13.88
C ILE A 91 16.60 22.89 -14.07
N PRO A 92 15.69 22.54 -13.14
CA PRO A 92 14.84 21.37 -13.31
C PRO A 92 13.86 21.61 -14.46
N HIS A 93 13.61 20.58 -15.28
CA HIS A 93 12.59 20.66 -16.32
C HIS A 93 11.22 21.00 -15.70
N PRO A 94 10.45 21.95 -16.25
CA PRO A 94 9.21 22.44 -15.63
C PRO A 94 8.15 21.34 -15.44
N GLY A 95 8.16 20.31 -16.30
CA GLY A 95 7.27 19.16 -16.20
C GLY A 95 7.73 18.05 -15.25
N LEU A 96 8.93 18.14 -14.68
CA LEU A 96 9.52 17.05 -13.89
C LEU A 96 8.67 16.70 -12.66
N GLU A 97 8.15 17.72 -11.97
CA GLU A 97 7.30 17.50 -10.80
C GLU A 97 6.01 16.76 -11.19
N ALA A 98 5.31 17.24 -12.22
CA ALA A 98 4.10 16.59 -12.73
C ALA A 98 4.37 15.14 -13.17
N GLN A 99 5.52 14.90 -13.81
CA GLN A 99 5.94 13.57 -14.23
C GLN A 99 6.21 12.64 -13.04
N ILE A 100 6.96 13.10 -12.02
CA ILE A 100 7.23 12.30 -10.82
C ILE A 100 5.92 11.97 -10.11
N THR A 101 5.05 12.95 -9.91
CA THR A 101 3.76 12.73 -9.24
C THR A 101 2.89 11.73 -10.02
N HIS A 102 2.84 11.86 -11.36
CA HIS A 102 2.14 10.90 -12.22
C HIS A 102 2.70 9.48 -12.08
N LEU A 103 4.03 9.32 -12.13
CA LEU A 103 4.67 8.01 -12.03
C LEU A 103 4.47 7.36 -10.66
N LEU A 104 4.45 8.14 -9.57
CA LEU A 104 4.13 7.62 -8.23
C LEU A 104 2.71 7.05 -8.16
N ARG A 105 1.73 7.75 -8.77
CA ARG A 105 0.33 7.27 -8.87
C ARG A 105 0.23 6.01 -9.73
N VAL A 106 0.90 5.99 -10.88
CA VAL A 106 0.97 4.80 -11.75
C VAL A 106 1.57 3.63 -10.99
N ARG A 107 2.61 3.85 -10.17
CA ARG A 107 3.20 2.80 -9.34
C ARG A 107 2.21 2.20 -8.35
N ALA A 108 1.41 3.02 -7.65
CA ALA A 108 0.37 2.51 -6.77
C ALA A 108 -0.65 1.62 -7.53
N LEU A 109 -1.07 2.01 -8.74
CA LEU A 109 -1.94 1.19 -9.59
C LEU A 109 -1.29 -0.12 -10.02
N GLN A 110 0.00 -0.10 -10.33
CA GLN A 110 0.77 -1.31 -10.65
C GLN A 110 0.81 -2.27 -9.44
N GLU A 111 1.01 -1.77 -8.22
CA GLU A 111 1.00 -2.59 -7.01
C GLU A 111 -0.38 -3.21 -6.75
N PHE A 112 -1.47 -2.47 -6.95
CA PHE A 112 -2.82 -3.06 -6.92
C PHE A 112 -2.96 -4.21 -7.92
N ARG A 113 -2.47 -4.04 -9.15
CA ARG A 113 -2.50 -5.09 -10.16
C ARG A 113 -1.66 -6.30 -9.77
N MET A 114 -0.51 -6.09 -9.12
CA MET A 114 0.32 -7.17 -8.60
C MET A 114 -0.39 -7.93 -7.47
N LEU A 115 -1.09 -7.24 -6.57
CA LEU A 115 -1.92 -7.88 -5.54
C LEU A 115 -3.05 -8.71 -6.15
N VAL A 116 -3.74 -8.21 -7.18
CA VAL A 116 -4.76 -8.96 -7.93
C VAL A 116 -4.16 -10.25 -8.48
N ARG A 117 -2.98 -10.18 -9.10
CA ARG A 117 -2.27 -11.36 -9.62
C ARG A 117 -1.93 -12.34 -8.49
N CYS A 118 -1.40 -11.87 -7.36
CA CYS A 118 -1.05 -12.75 -6.24
C CYS A 118 -2.28 -13.48 -5.69
N LEU A 119 -3.39 -12.77 -5.46
CA LEU A 119 -4.63 -13.38 -4.95
C LEU A 119 -5.28 -14.37 -5.91
N LYS A 120 -5.13 -14.19 -7.23
CA LYS A 120 -5.57 -15.16 -8.23
C LYS A 120 -4.86 -16.51 -8.08
N HIS A 121 -3.56 -16.49 -7.74
CA HIS A 121 -2.76 -17.71 -7.62
C HIS A 121 -2.82 -18.34 -6.22
N ARG A 122 -3.11 -17.56 -5.17
CA ARG A 122 -3.11 -18.02 -3.77
C ARG A 122 -4.41 -17.64 -3.02
N PRO A 123 -5.54 -18.33 -3.27
CA PRO A 123 -6.82 -18.00 -2.64
C PRO A 123 -7.05 -18.66 -1.26
N ARG A 124 -6.00 -19.03 -0.52
CA ARG A 124 -6.14 -19.71 0.79
C ARG A 124 -6.35 -18.69 1.93
N THR A 125 -6.84 -19.13 3.10
CA THR A 125 -6.90 -18.35 4.35
C THR A 125 -7.65 -17.02 4.23
N ALA A 126 -8.71 -17.00 3.42
CA ALA A 126 -9.49 -15.81 3.14
C ALA A 126 -10.59 -15.54 4.16
N ILE A 127 -11.06 -16.56 4.88
CA ILE A 127 -12.12 -16.43 5.90
C ILE A 127 -11.63 -15.60 7.09
N GLU A 128 -10.48 -15.98 7.64
CA GLU A 128 -9.97 -15.40 8.89
C GLU A 128 -9.44 -13.98 8.71
N ALA A 129 -8.72 -13.74 7.59
CA ALA A 129 -7.99 -12.51 7.37
C ALA A 129 -8.19 -12.02 5.92
N PRO A 130 -9.29 -11.31 5.61
CA PRO A 130 -9.48 -10.72 4.30
C PRO A 130 -8.46 -9.58 4.09
N LEU A 131 -7.73 -9.60 2.97
CA LEU A 131 -6.75 -8.56 2.64
C LEU A 131 -7.43 -7.21 2.38
N LEU A 132 -8.57 -7.26 1.69
CA LEU A 132 -9.36 -6.09 1.34
C LEU A 132 -10.83 -6.31 1.75
N ARG A 133 -11.40 -5.32 2.44
CA ARG A 133 -12.83 -5.29 2.80
C ARG A 133 -13.45 -3.97 2.41
N ARG A 134 -14.72 -3.98 1.99
CA ARG A 134 -15.51 -2.76 1.82
C ARG A 134 -16.20 -2.45 3.15
N LEU A 135 -16.01 -1.24 3.66
CA LEU A 135 -16.71 -0.78 4.87
C LEU A 135 -18.21 -0.65 4.57
N THR A 136 -19.08 -0.99 5.51
CA THR A 136 -20.52 -0.69 5.42
C THR A 136 -20.76 0.82 5.55
N ARG A 137 -21.97 1.27 5.25
CA ARG A 137 -22.34 2.67 5.45
C ARG A 137 -22.40 3.02 6.94
N ALA A 138 -22.86 2.10 7.80
CA ALA A 138 -22.80 2.27 9.25
C ALA A 138 -21.36 2.49 9.72
N GLU A 139 -20.45 1.56 9.40
CA GLU A 139 -19.03 1.63 9.79
C GLU A 139 -18.37 2.92 9.26
N TRP A 140 -18.71 3.33 8.04
CA TRP A 140 -18.18 4.55 7.46
C TRP A 140 -18.72 5.82 8.13
N LYS A 141 -19.99 5.83 8.57
CA LYS A 141 -20.56 6.93 9.35
C LYS A 141 -19.91 7.01 10.73
N GLU A 142 -19.78 5.87 11.39
CA GLU A 142 -19.14 5.74 12.70
C GLU A 142 -17.68 6.21 12.66
N LEU A 143 -16.92 5.77 11.66
CA LEU A 143 -15.53 6.21 11.46
C LEU A 143 -15.42 7.73 11.26
N LYS A 144 -16.37 8.35 10.55
CA LYS A 144 -16.40 9.82 10.41
C LYS A 144 -16.80 10.54 11.70
N ALA A 145 -17.68 9.94 12.50
CA ALA A 145 -18.15 10.53 13.74
C ALA A 145 -17.09 10.45 14.83
N THR A 146 -16.43 9.30 14.94
CA THR A 146 -15.39 9.03 15.96
C THR A 146 -14.04 9.59 15.55
N GLY A 147 -13.72 9.59 14.26
CA GLY A 147 -12.37 9.87 13.79
C GLY A 147 -11.35 8.76 14.11
N VAL A 148 -11.81 7.59 14.58
CA VAL A 148 -10.97 6.48 15.03
C VAL A 148 -11.22 5.25 14.17
N ILE A 149 -10.16 4.49 13.87
CA ILE A 149 -10.26 3.24 13.10
C ILE A 149 -10.29 2.06 14.08
N PRO A 150 -11.41 1.31 14.17
CA PRO A 150 -11.56 0.24 15.15
C PRO A 150 -10.84 -1.05 14.77
N GLN A 151 -10.19 -1.12 13.60
CA GLN A 151 -9.51 -2.34 13.13
C GLN A 151 -7.99 -2.27 13.34
N GLU A 152 -7.46 -3.19 14.14
CA GLU A 152 -6.04 -3.29 14.50
C GLU A 152 -5.11 -3.52 13.29
N ASP A 153 -5.49 -4.41 12.38
CA ASP A 153 -4.66 -4.77 11.21
C ASP A 153 -4.81 -3.77 10.05
N ALA A 154 -5.39 -2.59 10.27
CA ALA A 154 -5.61 -1.59 9.23
C ALA A 154 -4.28 -0.96 8.81
N ILE A 155 -3.98 -0.97 7.51
CA ILE A 155 -2.81 -0.25 6.96
C ILE A 155 -3.22 1.00 6.20
N ALA A 156 -4.33 0.97 5.49
CA ALA A 156 -4.83 2.13 4.76
C ALA A 156 -6.34 2.02 4.55
N ILE A 157 -7.00 3.19 4.52
CA ILE A 157 -8.38 3.32 4.06
C ILE A 157 -8.36 4.11 2.77
N ILE A 158 -9.04 3.62 1.73
CA ILE A 158 -9.04 4.25 0.41
C ILE A 158 -10.48 4.52 0.02
N VAL A 159 -10.82 5.80 -0.15
CA VAL A 159 -12.16 6.23 -0.55
C VAL A 159 -12.18 6.51 -2.03
N VAL A 160 -12.70 5.58 -2.83
CA VAL A 160 -12.80 5.74 -4.28
C VAL A 160 -14.25 5.54 -4.71
N PRO A 161 -15.03 6.63 -4.88
CA PRO A 161 -16.36 6.55 -5.45
C PRO A 161 -16.33 6.03 -6.90
N PRO A 162 -17.39 5.34 -7.37
CA PRO A 162 -17.53 5.02 -8.77
C PRO A 162 -17.64 6.32 -9.58
N LEU A 163 -17.04 6.34 -10.77
CA LEU A 163 -17.12 7.49 -11.65
C LEU A 163 -18.51 7.60 -12.29
N ASN A 164 -18.98 8.84 -12.42
CA ASN A 164 -20.15 9.16 -13.20
C ASN A 164 -19.87 8.90 -14.69
N ARG A 165 -20.95 8.68 -15.45
CA ARG A 165 -20.88 8.68 -16.91
C ARG A 165 -20.67 10.11 -17.38
N ASP A 166 -19.84 10.31 -18.40
CA ASP A 166 -19.66 11.63 -18.98
C ASP A 166 -20.98 12.04 -19.65
N PRO A 167 -21.46 13.28 -19.46
CA PRO A 167 -22.77 13.70 -19.95
C PRO A 167 -22.84 13.74 -21.48
N ALA A 168 -21.71 13.94 -22.15
CA ALA A 168 -21.64 14.03 -23.61
C ALA A 168 -21.54 12.64 -24.28
N THR A 169 -20.77 11.72 -23.70
CA THR A 169 -20.52 10.41 -24.31
C THR A 169 -21.37 9.29 -23.71
N GLU A 170 -22.04 9.55 -22.57
CA GLU A 170 -22.74 8.59 -21.71
C GLU A 170 -21.90 7.37 -21.25
N ALA A 171 -20.62 7.35 -21.63
CA ALA A 171 -19.68 6.30 -21.28
C ALA A 171 -19.02 6.62 -19.95
N ARG A 172 -18.57 5.57 -19.25
CA ARG A 172 -17.65 5.75 -18.12
C ARG A 172 -16.23 5.87 -18.68
N PRO A 173 -15.36 6.71 -18.08
CA PRO A 173 -13.97 6.80 -18.47
C PRO A 173 -13.30 5.43 -18.50
N GLU A 174 -12.53 5.16 -19.56
CA GLU A 174 -11.81 3.91 -19.70
C GLU A 174 -10.66 3.84 -18.67
N PRO A 175 -10.48 2.71 -17.96
CA PRO A 175 -9.39 2.57 -17.00
C PRO A 175 -8.02 2.56 -17.70
N SER A 176 -7.19 3.56 -17.42
CA SER A 176 -5.83 3.67 -17.95
C SER A 176 -4.76 3.56 -16.84
N MET A 177 -3.60 3.03 -17.22
CA MET A 177 -2.36 2.98 -16.41
C MET A 177 -1.16 3.43 -17.26
N ALA A 178 -1.38 4.31 -18.24
CA ALA A 178 -0.32 4.82 -19.10
C ALA A 178 0.80 5.47 -18.27
N SER A 179 2.05 5.16 -18.60
CA SER A 179 3.24 5.72 -17.96
C SER A 179 3.47 7.18 -18.33
N LEU A 180 2.99 7.59 -19.52
CA LEU A 180 3.03 8.98 -19.96
C LEU A 180 1.79 9.72 -19.44
N PRO A 181 1.94 10.97 -18.97
CA PRO A 181 0.79 11.81 -18.66
C PRO A 181 -0.01 12.01 -19.95
N LEU A 182 -1.34 11.96 -19.88
CA LEU A 182 -2.17 12.24 -21.03
C LEU A 182 -2.06 13.73 -21.36
N GLU A 183 -1.43 14.02 -22.49
CA GLU A 183 -1.35 15.37 -23.06
C GLU A 183 -2.78 15.89 -23.28
N GLY A 184 -3.08 17.10 -22.79
CA GLY A 184 -4.41 17.70 -22.92
C GLY A 184 -5.34 17.55 -21.71
N VAL A 185 -4.98 16.74 -20.69
CA VAL A 185 -5.64 16.80 -19.37
C VAL A 185 -5.01 17.91 -18.53
N THR A 186 -4.75 19.08 -19.13
CA THR A 186 -4.70 20.31 -18.36
C THR A 186 -6.05 20.42 -17.69
N MET A 187 -6.07 20.27 -16.37
CA MET A 187 -7.27 20.41 -15.56
C MET A 187 -7.82 21.82 -15.76
N THR A 188 -8.62 22.01 -16.81
CA THR A 188 -9.49 23.18 -17.00
C THR A 188 -10.66 23.07 -16.03
N ARG A 189 -10.36 22.68 -14.78
CA ARG A 189 -11.31 22.68 -13.68
C ARG A 189 -11.63 24.14 -13.43
N LYS A 190 -12.76 24.56 -14.01
CA LYS A 190 -13.56 25.67 -13.50
C LYS A 190 -14.14 25.35 -12.10
N ASP A 191 -13.84 24.17 -11.54
CA ASP A 191 -14.18 23.81 -10.18
C ASP A 191 -13.43 24.72 -9.21
N THR A 192 -14.14 25.74 -8.73
CA THR A 192 -13.70 26.69 -7.71
C THR A 192 -13.48 26.03 -6.33
N ARG A 193 -13.81 24.75 -6.18
CA ARG A 193 -13.71 24.06 -4.89
C ARG A 193 -12.31 23.50 -4.70
N PRO A 194 -11.60 23.84 -3.61
CA PRO A 194 -10.30 23.26 -3.32
C PRO A 194 -10.42 21.75 -3.21
N LEU A 195 -9.42 21.04 -3.72
CA LEU A 195 -9.38 19.59 -3.59
C LEU A 195 -9.21 19.22 -2.12
N PRO A 196 -9.85 18.12 -1.67
CA PRO A 196 -9.57 17.57 -0.35
C PRO A 196 -8.09 17.14 -0.25
N PRO A 197 -7.54 17.01 0.96
CA PRO A 197 -6.20 16.47 1.13
C PRO A 197 -6.08 15.07 0.50
N VAL A 198 -4.88 14.73 0.05
CA VAL A 198 -4.56 13.42 -0.52
C VAL A 198 -4.80 12.35 0.52
N SER A 199 -4.39 12.60 1.76
CA SER A 199 -4.62 11.70 2.88
C SER A 199 -4.70 12.38 4.25
N THR A 200 -5.59 11.86 5.10
CA THR A 200 -5.72 12.27 6.50
C THR A 200 -5.29 11.12 7.40
N LEU A 201 -4.40 11.35 8.36
CA LEU A 201 -3.99 10.33 9.33
C LEU A 201 -5.03 10.22 10.43
N MET A 202 -5.56 9.01 10.63
CA MET A 202 -6.56 8.72 11.66
C MET A 202 -5.95 7.83 12.74
N PRO A 203 -6.18 8.11 14.04
CA PRO A 203 -5.77 7.22 15.12
C PRO A 203 -6.44 5.84 15.01
N THR A 204 -5.72 4.80 15.41
CA THR A 204 -6.28 3.45 15.60
C THR A 204 -6.87 3.33 16.99
N GLY A 205 -8.03 2.69 17.12
CA GLY A 205 -8.73 2.57 18.41
C GLY A 205 -8.11 1.58 19.38
N SER A 206 -7.18 0.75 18.92
CA SER A 206 -6.38 -0.10 19.79
C SER A 206 -5.21 0.71 20.33
N ASP A 207 -5.45 1.41 21.43
CA ASP A 207 -4.38 1.77 22.34
C ASP A 207 -3.94 0.48 23.05
N TRP A 208 -3.13 -0.33 22.34
CA TRP A 208 -2.52 -1.57 22.85
C TRP A 208 -1.73 -1.38 24.16
N PHE A 209 -1.59 -0.14 24.60
CA PHE A 209 -0.73 0.33 25.66
C PHE A 209 -1.48 1.20 26.68
N GLU A 210 -2.81 1.15 26.81
CA GLU A 210 -3.52 1.94 27.84
C GLU A 210 -2.96 1.75 29.27
N GLU A 211 -2.32 0.60 29.54
CA GLU A 211 -1.62 0.34 30.81
C GLU A 211 -0.08 0.27 30.69
N ASP A 212 0.48 0.37 29.49
CA ASP A 212 1.93 0.28 29.30
C ASP A 212 2.55 1.69 29.38
N PRO A 213 3.55 1.94 30.26
CA PRO A 213 4.27 3.21 30.33
C PRO A 213 4.86 3.66 28.99
N LEU A 214 5.03 2.76 28.02
CA LEU A 214 5.46 3.11 26.66
C LEU A 214 4.44 3.94 25.88
N SER A 215 3.14 3.91 26.23
CA SER A 215 2.12 4.78 25.60
C SER A 215 2.40 6.27 25.79
N LEU A 216 3.08 6.64 26.88
CA LEU A 216 3.48 8.03 27.15
C LEU A 216 4.65 8.49 26.27
N ILE A 217 5.41 7.54 25.73
CA ILE A 217 6.67 7.81 24.99
C ILE A 217 6.45 7.69 23.48
N LEU A 218 5.69 6.68 23.05
CA LEU A 218 5.50 6.39 21.63
C LEU A 218 4.28 7.13 21.07
N PRO A 219 4.39 7.75 19.88
CA PRO A 219 3.24 8.36 19.25
C PRO A 219 2.19 7.30 18.92
N GLN A 220 0.91 7.65 19.15
CA GLN A 220 -0.21 6.78 18.77
C GLN A 220 -0.11 6.40 17.30
N SER A 221 -0.33 5.10 17.02
CA SER A 221 -0.36 4.59 15.65
C SER A 221 -1.47 5.29 14.87
N LYS A 222 -1.14 5.70 13.63
CA LYS A 222 -2.09 6.37 12.74
C LYS A 222 -2.13 5.67 11.39
N VAL A 223 -3.33 5.52 10.86
CA VAL A 223 -3.59 4.90 9.57
C VAL A 223 -4.03 5.98 8.57
N PRO A 224 -3.41 6.06 7.39
CA PRO A 224 -3.81 7.02 6.36
C PRO A 224 -5.15 6.66 5.72
N LEU A 225 -6.06 7.65 5.71
CA LEU A 225 -7.27 7.68 4.93
C LEU A 225 -7.01 8.47 3.65
N TYR A 226 -6.88 7.76 2.53
CA TYR A 226 -6.66 8.33 1.21
C TYR A 226 -7.96 8.73 0.52
N ASN A 227 -7.98 9.95 -0.02
CA ASN A 227 -9.08 10.42 -0.85
C ASN A 227 -8.79 10.12 -2.33
N GLY A 228 -9.55 9.23 -2.95
CA GLY A 228 -9.35 8.83 -4.34
C GLY A 228 -9.43 9.98 -5.36
N LEU A 229 -10.11 11.09 -5.04
CA LEU A 229 -10.20 12.26 -5.92
C LEU A 229 -8.89 13.05 -5.99
N ALA A 230 -8.21 13.18 -4.85
CA ALA A 230 -6.92 13.87 -4.75
C ALA A 230 -5.75 12.92 -5.06
N LEU A 231 -5.86 11.66 -4.62
CA LEU A 231 -4.88 10.61 -4.88
C LEU A 231 -4.72 10.32 -6.38
N PHE A 232 -5.83 10.28 -7.13
CA PHE A 232 -5.83 10.07 -8.58
C PHE A 232 -6.63 11.20 -9.27
N PRO A 233 -5.99 12.32 -9.66
CA PRO A 233 -6.69 13.41 -10.30
C PRO A 233 -7.32 13.00 -11.64
N SER A 234 -6.60 12.22 -12.45
CA SER A 234 -7.09 11.73 -13.74
C SER A 234 -8.31 10.81 -13.57
N PRO A 235 -9.42 11.04 -14.31
CA PRO A 235 -10.58 10.16 -14.26
C PRO A 235 -10.24 8.72 -14.66
N GLU A 236 -9.37 8.52 -15.65
CA GLU A 236 -8.98 7.18 -16.11
C GLU A 236 -8.22 6.40 -15.04
N GLN A 237 -7.33 7.06 -14.29
CA GLN A 237 -6.62 6.47 -13.16
C GLN A 237 -7.56 6.11 -12.02
N ARG A 238 -8.57 6.96 -11.73
CA ARG A 238 -9.64 6.63 -10.76
C ARG A 238 -10.46 5.43 -11.20
N ALA A 239 -10.81 5.36 -12.48
CA ALA A 239 -11.53 4.22 -13.05
C ALA A 239 -10.71 2.93 -12.88
N SER A 240 -9.41 3.01 -13.16
CA SER A 240 -8.46 1.91 -12.97
C SER A 240 -8.37 1.47 -11.51
N CYS A 241 -8.18 2.42 -10.58
CA CYS A 241 -8.14 2.14 -9.14
C CYS A 241 -9.43 1.46 -8.66
N HIS A 242 -10.60 2.03 -8.97
CA HIS A 242 -11.89 1.47 -8.57
C HIS A 242 -12.12 0.06 -9.16
N LYS A 243 -11.74 -0.15 -10.43
CA LYS A 243 -11.81 -1.46 -11.10
C LYS A 243 -10.95 -2.50 -10.38
N LEU A 244 -9.69 -2.17 -10.08
CA LEU A 244 -8.76 -3.06 -9.39
C LEU A 244 -9.22 -3.38 -7.96
N LEU A 245 -9.67 -2.39 -7.18
CA LEU A 245 -10.23 -2.60 -5.84
C LEU A 245 -11.47 -3.50 -5.87
N THR A 246 -12.35 -3.29 -6.85
CA THR A 246 -13.55 -4.13 -7.03
C THR A 246 -13.18 -5.55 -7.43
N GLU A 247 -12.19 -5.73 -8.31
CA GLU A 247 -11.66 -7.04 -8.69
C GLU A 247 -11.06 -7.78 -7.49
N LEU A 248 -10.25 -7.10 -6.66
CA LEU A 248 -9.72 -7.64 -5.41
C LEU A 248 -10.85 -8.13 -4.49
N LEU A 249 -11.91 -7.33 -4.30
CA LEU A 249 -13.06 -7.74 -3.49
C LEU A 249 -13.78 -8.96 -4.05
N HIS A 250 -13.92 -9.06 -5.38
CA HIS A 250 -14.52 -10.24 -6.01
C HIS A 250 -13.68 -11.49 -5.79
N LEU A 251 -12.36 -11.39 -5.95
CA LEU A 251 -11.43 -12.49 -5.66
C LEU A 251 -11.50 -12.91 -4.20
N GLU A 252 -11.57 -11.95 -3.28
CA GLU A 252 -11.70 -12.22 -1.85
C GLU A 252 -13.01 -12.93 -1.49
N ARG A 253 -14.13 -12.47 -2.04
CA ARG A 253 -15.43 -13.14 -1.84
C ARG A 253 -15.41 -14.57 -2.39
N ARG A 254 -14.83 -14.76 -3.58
CA ARG A 254 -14.71 -16.09 -4.20
C ARG A 254 -13.80 -17.02 -3.37
N ALA A 255 -12.68 -16.51 -2.87
CA ALA A 255 -11.77 -17.26 -2.01
C ALA A 255 -12.46 -17.70 -0.72
N ARG A 256 -13.17 -16.79 -0.04
CA ARG A 256 -13.95 -17.09 1.16
C ARG A 256 -15.04 -18.13 0.93
N LEU A 257 -15.78 -18.02 -0.18
CA LEU A 257 -16.82 -19.00 -0.51
C LEU A 257 -16.22 -20.40 -0.68
N LYS A 258 -15.12 -20.53 -1.43
CA LYS A 258 -14.43 -21.82 -1.63
C LYS A 258 -13.90 -22.40 -0.32
N GLU A 259 -13.38 -21.55 0.56
CA GLU A 259 -12.87 -22.00 1.85
C GLU A 259 -13.99 -22.46 2.78
N ARG A 260 -15.15 -21.79 2.77
CA ARG A 260 -16.32 -22.21 3.55
C ARG A 260 -16.80 -23.60 3.12
N ILE A 261 -16.90 -23.83 1.81
CA ILE A 261 -17.27 -25.14 1.26
C ILE A 261 -16.31 -26.22 1.77
N ARG A 262 -15.00 -25.98 1.73
CA ARG A 262 -13.99 -26.93 2.23
C ARG A 262 -14.07 -27.18 3.73
N VAL A 263 -14.39 -26.16 4.53
CA VAL A 263 -14.57 -26.31 5.98
C VAL A 263 -15.81 -27.16 6.26
N THR A 264 -16.92 -26.88 5.58
CA THR A 264 -18.15 -27.66 5.71
C THR A 264 -17.96 -29.11 5.26
N GLU A 265 -17.25 -29.37 4.15
CA GLU A 265 -16.93 -30.73 3.69
C GLU A 265 -16.07 -31.50 4.70
N ARG A 266 -15.16 -30.82 5.41
CA ARG A 266 -14.36 -31.45 6.48
C ARG A 266 -15.19 -31.74 7.72
N GLN A 267 -16.09 -30.83 8.07
CA GLN A 267 -17.00 -30.99 9.21
C GLN A 267 -18.00 -32.13 8.96
N SER A 268 -18.58 -32.22 7.77
CA SER A 268 -19.51 -33.32 7.44
C SER A 268 -18.83 -34.68 7.42
N GLN A 269 -17.53 -34.75 7.09
CA GLN A 269 -16.75 -35.99 7.19
C GLN A 269 -16.46 -36.38 8.65
N SER A 270 -16.35 -35.42 9.58
CA SER A 270 -16.16 -35.72 11.00
C SER A 270 -17.46 -35.96 11.76
N GLU A 271 -18.57 -35.33 11.35
CA GLU A 271 -19.85 -35.31 12.07
C GLU A 271 -20.86 -36.36 11.56
N ALA A 272 -20.52 -37.18 10.56
CA ALA A 272 -21.30 -38.35 10.17
C ALA A 272 -21.48 -39.41 11.30
N ALA A 273 -21.01 -39.11 12.52
CA ALA A 273 -21.23 -39.88 13.73
C ALA A 273 -22.21 -39.22 14.74
N SER A 274 -22.72 -37.99 14.51
CA SER A 274 -23.64 -37.32 15.45
C SER A 274 -24.54 -36.30 14.74
N GLU A 275 -25.74 -36.75 14.34
CA GLU A 275 -26.74 -35.97 13.59
C GLU A 275 -27.57 -35.04 14.50
N GLU A 276 -27.50 -33.73 14.25
CA GLU A 276 -28.69 -32.84 14.24
C GLU A 276 -28.38 -31.58 13.40
N LEU A 277 -28.74 -31.63 12.11
CA LEU A 277 -28.50 -30.54 11.15
C LEU A 277 -29.42 -29.34 11.45
N GLN A 278 -28.86 -28.27 12.02
CA GLN A 278 -29.53 -26.97 11.96
C GLN A 278 -29.44 -26.41 10.52
N PRO A 279 -30.57 -26.02 9.91
CA PRO A 279 -30.59 -25.55 8.53
C PRO A 279 -29.73 -24.30 8.38
N ALA A 280 -28.86 -24.30 7.36
CA ALA A 280 -27.97 -23.20 7.06
C ALA A 280 -28.75 -21.87 7.03
N PRO A 281 -28.31 -20.83 7.77
CA PRO A 281 -29.04 -19.59 7.89
C PRO A 281 -29.33 -19.01 6.50
N ASN A 282 -30.64 -18.84 6.25
CA ASN A 282 -31.31 -18.45 5.02
C ASN A 282 -30.48 -17.65 4.00
N ALA A 283 -30.61 -18.08 2.74
CA ALA A 283 -30.12 -17.39 1.54
C ALA A 283 -30.29 -15.86 1.66
N THR A 284 -29.17 -15.18 1.47
CA THR A 284 -28.90 -13.80 1.88
C THR A 284 -30.00 -12.82 1.50
N LYS A 285 -30.75 -12.32 2.49
CA LYS A 285 -31.51 -11.07 2.33
C LYS A 285 -30.52 -10.00 1.85
N ARG A 286 -30.83 -9.32 0.74
CA ARG A 286 -29.99 -8.23 0.23
C ARG A 286 -29.87 -7.19 1.34
N ALA A 287 -28.64 -6.91 1.78
CA ALA A 287 -28.35 -5.89 2.80
C ALA A 287 -29.08 -4.58 2.47
N ARG A 288 -29.90 -4.08 3.40
CA ARG A 288 -30.70 -2.86 3.23
C ARG A 288 -30.12 -1.73 4.08
N GLY A 289 -30.35 -0.49 3.64
CA GLY A 289 -29.98 0.70 4.40
C GLY A 289 -28.48 0.81 4.68
N ASP A 290 -28.12 0.84 5.97
CA ASP A 290 -26.78 1.10 6.48
C ASP A 290 -25.84 -0.11 6.41
N GLU A 291 -26.39 -1.31 6.21
CA GLU A 291 -25.62 -2.53 5.95
C GLU A 291 -25.00 -2.54 4.54
N LYS A 292 -25.47 -1.66 3.65
CA LYS A 292 -24.93 -1.57 2.28
C LYS A 292 -23.47 -1.12 2.33
N GLY A 293 -22.63 -1.75 1.51
CA GLY A 293 -21.24 -1.33 1.34
C GLY A 293 -21.11 0.13 0.89
N SER A 294 -20.21 0.87 1.54
CA SER A 294 -19.80 2.23 1.19
C SER A 294 -18.82 2.25 0.01
N HIS A 295 -18.23 3.42 -0.25
CA HIS A 295 -17.15 3.61 -1.23
C HIS A 295 -15.75 3.57 -0.58
N ALA A 296 -15.68 3.26 0.72
CA ALA A 296 -14.44 3.12 1.45
C ALA A 296 -13.98 1.66 1.47
N PHE A 297 -12.72 1.47 1.14
CA PHE A 297 -12.05 0.17 1.11
C PHE A 297 -10.99 0.15 2.21
N LEU A 298 -11.08 -0.82 3.11
CA LEU A 298 -10.13 -1.07 4.18
C LEU A 298 -9.10 -2.09 3.68
N LEU A 299 -7.84 -1.67 3.62
CA LEU A 299 -6.69 -2.52 3.34
C LEU A 299 -6.10 -3.01 4.66
N ARG A 300 -5.92 -4.32 4.80
CA ARG A 300 -5.37 -4.95 5.99
C ARG A 300 -4.01 -5.59 5.72
N SER A 301 -3.18 -5.64 6.75
CA SER A 301 -1.99 -6.49 6.77
C SER A 301 -1.77 -7.09 8.15
N ASN A 302 -1.66 -8.41 8.18
CA ASN A 302 -1.28 -9.17 9.36
C ASN A 302 -0.43 -10.37 8.93
N ALA A 303 0.11 -11.10 9.90
CA ALA A 303 0.95 -12.26 9.63
C ALA A 303 0.29 -13.28 8.68
N LYS A 304 -1.05 -13.45 8.77
CA LYS A 304 -1.81 -14.38 7.92
C LYS A 304 -2.01 -13.85 6.50
N THR A 305 -2.27 -12.54 6.32
CA THR A 305 -2.42 -11.95 4.98
C THR A 305 -1.09 -11.91 4.25
N LEU A 306 0.03 -11.64 4.93
CA LEU A 306 1.36 -11.59 4.32
C LEU A 306 1.77 -12.91 3.65
N LEU A 307 1.45 -14.05 4.27
CA LEU A 307 1.72 -15.38 3.68
C LEU A 307 0.92 -15.62 2.38
N ARG A 308 -0.22 -14.94 2.24
CA ARG A 308 -1.13 -15.08 1.10
C ARG A 308 -0.79 -14.11 -0.03
N ALA A 309 -0.70 -12.83 0.30
CA ALA A 309 -0.32 -11.76 -0.62
C ALA A 309 0.23 -10.57 0.18
N ASP A 310 1.45 -10.15 -0.16
CA ASP A 310 2.14 -9.06 0.51
C ASP A 310 1.59 -7.68 0.10
N THR A 311 0.99 -6.96 1.05
CA THR A 311 0.45 -5.61 0.87
C THR A 311 1.46 -4.51 1.15
N VAL A 312 2.64 -4.84 1.68
CA VAL A 312 3.68 -3.86 2.04
C VAL A 312 4.13 -3.03 0.83
N PRO A 313 4.39 -3.60 -0.37
CA PRO A 313 4.76 -2.80 -1.54
C PRO A 313 3.71 -1.76 -1.92
N LEU A 314 2.42 -2.12 -1.81
CA LEU A 314 1.32 -1.18 -2.05
C LEU A 314 1.29 -0.08 -1.00
N ALA A 315 1.43 -0.44 0.29
CA ALA A 315 1.45 0.53 1.38
C ALA A 315 2.58 1.55 1.22
N ILE A 316 3.78 1.07 0.87
CA ILE A 316 4.94 1.93 0.56
C ILE A 316 4.65 2.85 -0.63
N ALA A 317 4.05 2.33 -1.71
CA ALA A 317 3.72 3.15 -2.87
C ALA A 317 2.74 4.29 -2.52
N LEU A 318 1.71 4.00 -1.71
CA LEU A 318 0.76 5.00 -1.22
C LEU A 318 1.42 6.02 -0.29
N TRP A 319 2.32 5.57 0.59
CA TRP A 319 3.06 6.46 1.49
C TRP A 319 4.01 7.39 0.75
N ARG A 320 4.67 6.91 -0.31
CA ARG A 320 5.52 7.76 -1.17
C ARG A 320 4.75 8.88 -1.85
N ILE A 321 3.51 8.63 -2.27
CA ILE A 321 2.64 9.70 -2.82
C ILE A 321 2.35 10.73 -1.73
N ARG A 322 1.94 10.28 -0.53
CA ARG A 322 1.67 11.16 0.62
C ARG A 322 2.86 12.07 0.93
N LEU A 323 4.06 11.49 1.09
CA LEU A 323 5.28 12.24 1.40
C LEU A 323 5.68 13.22 0.28
N TRP A 324 5.49 12.83 -0.98
CA TRP A 324 5.82 13.69 -2.13
C TRP A 324 4.91 14.92 -2.24
N GLU A 325 3.61 14.74 -1.96
CA GLU A 325 2.62 15.82 -1.92
C GLU A 325 2.79 16.73 -0.69
N GLY A 326 3.80 16.47 0.15
CA GLY A 326 4.14 17.28 1.32
C GLY A 326 3.38 16.92 2.59
N GLU A 327 2.48 15.94 2.53
CA GLU A 327 1.73 15.50 3.71
C GLU A 327 2.59 14.58 4.59
N GLY A 328 2.60 14.83 5.91
CA GLY A 328 3.35 14.02 6.89
C GLY A 328 4.61 14.67 7.44
N TRP A 329 4.96 15.87 6.99
CA TRP A 329 5.99 16.72 7.60
C TRP A 329 5.43 17.76 8.57
N ASP A 330 4.10 17.88 8.63
CA ASP A 330 3.39 18.73 9.58
C ASP A 330 3.50 18.12 10.98
N LEU A 331 4.67 18.26 11.59
CA LEU A 331 4.89 17.98 13.01
C LEU A 331 4.12 19.02 13.81
N ALA A 332 2.86 18.67 14.11
CA ALA A 332 2.07 19.14 15.22
C ALA A 332 1.96 20.67 15.38
N GLY A 333 1.01 21.29 14.66
CA GLY A 333 0.27 22.48 15.13
C GLY A 333 1.06 23.76 15.40
N SER A 334 2.38 23.76 15.23
CA SER A 334 3.22 24.95 15.28
C SER A 334 3.33 25.50 13.86
N PRO A 335 2.76 26.68 13.56
CA PRO A 335 3.08 27.39 12.33
C PRO A 335 4.56 27.79 12.22
N GLU A 336 5.36 27.57 13.27
CA GLU A 336 6.77 27.98 13.37
C GLU A 336 7.77 26.84 13.16
N TYR A 337 7.38 25.56 13.26
CA TYR A 337 8.32 24.45 13.07
C TYR A 337 8.44 24.03 11.61
N VAL A 338 9.00 24.94 10.81
CA VAL A 338 9.62 24.59 9.53
C VAL A 338 10.89 23.83 9.90
N GLY A 339 10.88 22.50 9.79
CA GLY A 339 12.02 21.68 10.19
C GLY A 339 13.35 22.21 9.62
N PRO A 340 14.49 22.01 10.30
CA PRO A 340 15.79 22.66 10.01
C PRO A 340 16.34 22.47 8.58
N TRP A 341 15.69 21.66 7.76
CA TRP A 341 16.00 21.43 6.34
C TRP A 341 15.39 22.47 5.39
N ALA A 342 14.49 23.33 5.88
CA ALA A 342 13.74 24.29 5.07
C ALA A 342 14.07 25.77 5.42
N ALA A 343 15.17 26.00 6.15
CA ALA A 343 15.64 27.34 6.55
C ALA A 343 17.06 27.67 6.03
N HIS A 344 17.52 27.05 4.93
CA HIS A 344 18.87 27.28 4.40
C HIS A 344 18.91 27.51 2.91
#